data_AF-A0A2D5YM82-F1
#
_entry.id   AF-A0A2D5YM82-F1
#
_cell.length_a   1.000
_cell.length_b   1.000
_cell.length_c   1.000
_cell.angle_alpha   90.00
_cell.angle_beta   90.00
_cell.angle_gamma   90.00
#
_symmetry.space_group_name_H-M   'P 1'
#
loop_
_entity.id
_entity.type
_entity.pdbx_description
1 polymer ?
#
loop_
_entity_poly.entity_id
_entity_poly.type
_entity_poly.pdbx_seq_one_letter_code
_entity_poly.pdbx_strand_id
1 'polypeptide(L)'
;MRLFIKLSILSLLTSCLSHKSPSALESFFLYQDIRVMRPEKMNTKITKPLNAWILLFESSKRCFFYKTPFREKLGHLKLTEKKDKCSYDREALYENKKVEYLQFRVVSDNLDDLKIRVEINNVQTTYRLLNSQFKDEDKLSFLPKSYLRDVFVDRFENEKEKLGADEICHGVNSNCQDVIGYRCEKCPSAFYEVVDFNCPQGGSKYCGVDECGKKNKPACPRGYEILGTKLKSLCFDGSPAGFCGPGLQTFCNEDNILICL
;
A
#
# COMPACT_ATOMS: atom_id res chain seq x y z
N MET A 1 -37.35 61.78 34.90
CA MET A 1 -37.81 60.58 34.17
C MET A 1 -37.62 60.80 32.68
N ARG A 2 -36.56 60.22 32.10
CA ARG A 2 -36.43 59.72 30.71
C ARG A 2 -34.97 59.32 30.47
N LEU A 3 -34.77 58.01 30.55
CA LEU A 3 -33.65 57.25 29.99
C LEU A 3 -33.42 57.67 28.53
N PHE A 4 -32.18 57.90 28.10
CA PHE A 4 -31.70 57.46 26.78
C PHE A 4 -30.17 57.38 26.79
N ILE A 5 -29.68 56.16 27.04
CA ILE A 5 -28.34 55.69 26.70
C ILE A 5 -28.24 55.75 25.17
N LYS A 6 -27.32 56.56 24.62
CA LYS A 6 -26.98 56.51 23.20
C LYS A 6 -25.47 56.41 22.98
N LEU A 7 -25.11 55.21 22.52
CA LEU A 7 -24.07 54.91 21.55
C LEU A 7 -22.61 55.18 21.95
N SER A 8 -22.09 54.31 22.83
CA SER A 8 -20.73 53.79 22.71
C SER A 8 -20.75 52.50 21.89
N ILE A 9 -20.87 52.59 20.57
CA ILE A 9 -20.61 51.44 19.66
C ILE A 9 -19.95 51.99 18.39
N LEU A 10 -18.65 52.25 18.46
CA LEU A 10 -17.82 52.44 17.27
C LEU A 10 -16.38 51.95 17.53
N SER A 11 -16.25 50.70 17.98
CA SER A 11 -14.94 50.02 18.08
C SER A 11 -15.04 48.49 17.97
N LEU A 12 -16.07 47.99 17.31
CA LEU A 12 -16.24 46.55 17.05
C LEU A 12 -16.68 46.40 15.60
N LEU A 13 -15.70 46.37 14.68
CA LEU A 13 -15.77 45.71 13.36
C LEU A 13 -14.41 45.87 12.63
N THR A 14 -13.30 45.63 13.34
CA THR A 14 -12.03 45.25 12.70
C THR A 14 -11.49 43.97 13.35
N SER A 15 -12.37 43.05 13.72
CA SER A 15 -12.05 41.64 13.64
C SER A 15 -12.17 41.23 12.18
N CYS A 16 -11.22 41.69 11.35
CA CYS A 16 -10.86 40.94 10.16
C CYS A 16 -10.46 39.56 10.67
N LEU A 17 -11.40 38.61 10.63
CA LEU A 17 -11.05 37.21 10.59
C LEU A 17 -10.05 37.11 9.44
N SER A 18 -8.77 37.02 9.80
CA SER A 18 -7.72 36.59 8.90
C SER A 18 -8.04 35.13 8.61
N HIS A 19 -9.03 34.90 7.74
CA HIS A 19 -9.21 33.64 7.06
C HIS A 19 -7.96 33.51 6.19
N LYS A 20 -6.87 33.00 6.79
CA LYS A 20 -5.73 32.51 6.04
C LYS A 20 -6.31 31.59 4.99
N SER A 21 -6.16 31.98 3.73
CA SER A 21 -6.52 31.12 2.62
C SER A 21 -5.81 29.78 2.84
N PRO A 22 -6.51 28.65 2.69
CA PRO A 22 -5.89 27.35 2.88
C PRO A 22 -4.63 27.26 2.01
N SER A 23 -3.55 26.76 2.59
CA SER A 23 -2.35 26.45 1.81
C SER A 23 -2.71 25.53 0.64
N ALA A 24 -1.96 25.56 -0.46
CA ALA A 24 -2.24 24.71 -1.62
C ALA A 24 -2.39 23.22 -1.24
N LEU A 25 -1.64 22.78 -0.24
CA LEU A 25 -1.67 21.42 0.32
C LEU A 25 -2.94 21.16 1.14
N GLU A 26 -3.35 22.10 2.01
CA GLU A 26 -4.67 22.05 2.69
C GLU A 26 -5.81 22.03 1.68
N SER A 27 -5.76 22.91 0.67
CA SER A 27 -6.79 22.99 -0.36
C SER A 27 -6.91 21.70 -1.16
N PHE A 28 -5.81 20.95 -1.32
CA PHE A 28 -5.82 19.66 -1.99
C PHE A 28 -6.59 18.60 -1.18
N PHE A 29 -6.36 18.51 0.14
CA PHE A 29 -7.03 17.50 0.98
C PHE A 29 -8.51 17.79 1.26
N LEU A 30 -8.97 19.00 0.93
CA LEU A 30 -10.39 19.36 0.97
C LEU A 30 -11.17 18.91 -0.27
N TYR A 31 -10.52 18.36 -1.31
CA TYR A 31 -11.21 17.85 -2.50
C TYR A 31 -11.97 16.56 -2.21
N GLN A 32 -13.15 16.44 -2.84
CA GLN A 32 -14.10 15.34 -2.62
C GLN A 32 -13.83 14.08 -3.45
N ASP A 33 -12.83 14.10 -4.32
CA ASP A 33 -12.58 13.03 -5.30
C ASP A 33 -11.13 12.55 -5.28
N ILE A 34 -10.48 12.67 -4.12
CA ILE A 34 -9.12 12.23 -3.91
C ILE A 34 -9.07 10.70 -3.94
N ARG A 35 -8.22 10.19 -4.82
CA ARG A 35 -7.79 8.79 -4.89
C ARG A 35 -6.39 8.66 -4.33
N VAL A 36 -6.21 7.64 -3.49
CA VAL A 36 -4.91 7.25 -2.97
C VAL A 36 -4.26 6.32 -3.98
N MET A 37 -3.14 6.72 -4.56
CA MET A 37 -2.47 5.94 -5.59
C MET A 37 -1.46 4.94 -5.02
N ARG A 38 -1.05 5.15 -3.76
CA ARG A 38 -0.04 4.36 -3.05
C ARG A 38 -0.46 4.06 -1.60
N PRO A 39 -1.55 3.28 -1.39
CA PRO A 39 -2.06 3.00 -0.05
C PRO A 39 -1.05 2.22 0.82
N GLU A 40 -0.16 1.44 0.21
CA GLU A 40 0.91 0.70 0.90
C GLU A 40 1.97 1.62 1.52
N LYS A 41 2.08 2.85 1.02
CA LYS A 41 2.94 3.90 1.58
C LYS A 41 2.25 4.67 2.72
N MET A 42 0.97 4.38 2.98
CA MET A 42 0.29 4.89 4.15
C MET A 42 0.78 4.18 5.40
N ASN A 43 0.99 4.94 6.47
CA ASN A 43 1.56 4.52 7.75
C ASN A 43 3.07 4.26 7.78
N THR A 44 3.81 4.50 6.68
CA THR A 44 5.26 4.32 6.63
C THR A 44 6.00 5.59 6.18
N LYS A 45 7.30 5.69 6.50
CA LYS A 45 8.17 6.72 5.94
C LYS A 45 8.43 6.40 4.46
N ILE A 46 8.16 7.35 3.59
CA ILE A 46 8.35 7.18 2.14
C ILE A 46 9.81 7.49 1.82
N THR A 47 10.65 6.46 1.81
CA THR A 47 12.08 6.59 1.49
C THR A 47 12.48 5.80 0.25
N LYS A 48 11.55 5.01 -0.30
CA LYS A 48 11.76 4.12 -1.44
C LYS A 48 10.62 4.21 -2.44
N PRO A 49 10.89 4.04 -3.75
CA PRO A 49 12.21 3.95 -4.38
C PRO A 49 13.14 5.12 -4.16
N LEU A 50 14.46 4.98 -4.36
CA LEU A 50 15.40 6.10 -4.19
C LEU A 50 15.37 7.04 -5.40
N ASN A 51 15.40 8.36 -5.17
CA ASN A 51 15.46 9.41 -6.20
C ASN A 51 14.37 9.35 -7.27
N ALA A 52 13.21 8.80 -6.96
CA ALA A 52 12.15 8.54 -7.92
C ALA A 52 10.89 9.35 -7.61
N TRP A 53 10.23 9.83 -8.66
CA TRP A 53 8.94 10.49 -8.55
C TRP A 53 7.84 9.47 -8.32
N ILE A 54 7.06 9.67 -7.27
CA ILE A 54 5.95 8.82 -6.87
C ILE A 54 4.68 9.66 -6.90
N LEU A 55 3.64 9.20 -7.59
CA LEU A 55 2.30 9.75 -7.47
C LEU A 55 1.66 9.20 -6.20
N LEU A 56 1.31 10.06 -5.24
CA LEU A 56 0.76 9.67 -3.95
C LEU A 56 -0.76 9.80 -3.92
N PHE A 57 -1.26 10.92 -4.44
CA PHE A 57 -2.69 11.21 -4.51
C PHE A 57 -3.04 11.81 -5.86
N GLU A 58 -4.25 11.53 -6.31
CA GLU A 58 -4.82 12.04 -7.55
C GLU A 58 -6.25 12.51 -7.29
N SER A 59 -6.65 13.64 -7.88
CA SER A 59 -8.06 14.04 -7.99
C SER A 59 -8.43 14.25 -9.45
N SER A 60 -9.64 14.70 -9.74
CA SER A 60 -10.04 15.11 -11.10
C SER A 60 -9.21 16.26 -11.65
N LYS A 61 -8.67 17.13 -10.77
CA LYS A 61 -8.01 18.38 -11.17
C LYS A 61 -6.55 18.48 -10.77
N ARG A 62 -6.06 17.61 -9.87
CA ARG A 62 -4.73 17.79 -9.27
C ARG A 62 -4.03 16.46 -9.02
N CYS A 63 -2.70 16.50 -9.04
CA CYS A 63 -1.84 15.35 -8.78
C CYS A 63 -0.77 15.73 -7.76
N PHE A 64 -0.63 14.92 -6.72
CA PHE A 64 0.33 15.12 -5.64
C PHE A 64 1.47 14.11 -5.75
N PHE A 65 2.66 14.64 -6.02
CA PHE A 65 3.88 13.87 -6.25
C PHE A 65 4.89 14.07 -5.14
N TYR A 66 5.70 13.04 -4.93
CA TYR A 66 6.87 13.11 -4.09
C TYR A 66 8.06 12.45 -4.77
N LYS A 67 9.16 13.19 -4.87
CA LYS A 67 10.47 12.63 -5.17
C LYS A 67 11.15 12.25 -3.87
N THR A 68 11.53 11.00 -3.77
CA THR A 68 12.23 10.50 -2.59
C THR A 68 13.66 11.04 -2.49
N PRO A 69 14.18 11.27 -1.27
CA PRO A 69 15.54 11.70 -1.05
C PRO A 69 16.54 10.63 -1.51
N PHE A 70 17.75 11.07 -1.89
CA PHE A 70 18.85 10.18 -2.22
C PHE A 70 20.21 10.85 -2.01
N ARG A 71 21.06 10.22 -1.20
CA ARG A 71 22.35 10.78 -0.76
C ARG A 71 22.13 12.17 -0.16
N GLU A 72 22.83 13.18 -0.65
CA GLU A 72 22.74 14.56 -0.18
C GLU A 72 21.52 15.32 -0.75
N LYS A 73 20.76 14.72 -1.68
CA LYS A 73 19.57 15.34 -2.27
C LYS A 73 18.35 15.07 -1.40
N LEU A 74 17.79 16.14 -0.84
CA LEU A 74 16.53 16.10 -0.12
C LEU A 74 15.36 15.73 -1.05
N GLY A 75 14.31 15.19 -0.46
CA GLY A 75 13.07 14.87 -1.14
C GLY A 75 12.35 16.12 -1.62
N HIS A 76 11.43 15.91 -2.55
CA HIS A 76 10.79 16.98 -3.29
C HIS A 76 9.29 16.71 -3.42
N LEU A 77 8.47 17.46 -2.68
CA LEU A 77 7.02 17.45 -2.82
C LEU A 77 6.56 18.40 -3.93
N LYS A 78 5.65 17.94 -4.77
CA LYS A 78 5.13 18.72 -5.89
C LYS A 78 3.64 18.47 -6.11
N LEU A 79 2.84 19.53 -6.12
CA LEU A 79 1.44 19.52 -6.53
C LEU A 79 1.33 20.11 -7.93
N THR A 80 0.62 19.43 -8.83
CA THR A 80 0.43 19.87 -10.22
C THR A 80 -1.04 19.83 -10.60
N GLU A 81 -1.42 20.57 -11.64
CA GLU A 81 -2.72 20.38 -12.29
C GLU A 81 -2.78 19.07 -13.07
N LYS A 82 -3.93 18.41 -12.99
CA LYS A 82 -4.31 17.29 -13.85
C LYS A 82 -5.08 17.85 -15.05
N LYS A 83 -4.52 17.67 -16.24
CA LYS A 83 -5.22 17.87 -17.51
C LYS A 83 -5.87 16.55 -17.94
N ASP A 84 -5.22 15.85 -18.86
CA ASP A 84 -5.56 14.50 -19.34
C ASP A 84 -5.08 13.40 -18.39
N LYS A 85 -3.81 13.45 -17.98
CA LYS A 85 -3.15 12.49 -17.08
C LYS A 85 -2.33 13.19 -16.00
N CYS A 86 -1.93 12.50 -14.95
CA CYS A 86 -0.96 13.05 -14.00
C CYS A 86 0.45 13.10 -14.62
N SER A 87 1.17 14.21 -14.43
CA SER A 87 2.57 14.35 -14.88
C SER A 87 3.35 15.25 -13.91
N TYR A 88 4.49 14.75 -13.43
CA TYR A 88 5.37 15.50 -12.54
C TYR A 88 6.18 16.57 -13.26
N ASP A 89 6.26 16.54 -14.60
CA ASP A 89 6.99 17.53 -15.41
C ASP A 89 6.25 18.87 -15.53
N ARG A 90 4.97 18.92 -15.14
CA ARG A 90 4.16 20.14 -15.20
C ARG A 90 4.60 21.19 -14.20
N GLU A 91 4.14 22.42 -14.44
CA GLU A 91 4.32 23.52 -13.49
C GLU A 91 3.71 23.18 -12.13
N ALA A 92 4.41 23.56 -11.07
CA ALA A 92 4.00 23.29 -9.70
C ALA A 92 3.00 24.35 -9.24
N LEU A 93 1.81 23.92 -8.81
CA LEU A 93 0.92 24.74 -7.97
C LEU A 93 1.49 24.92 -6.57
N TYR A 94 2.27 23.94 -6.12
CA TYR A 94 3.00 23.97 -4.86
C TYR A 94 4.23 23.09 -4.97
N GLU A 95 5.34 23.54 -4.38
CA GLU A 95 6.60 22.85 -4.43
C GLU A 95 7.37 23.01 -3.11
N ASN A 96 7.89 21.90 -2.57
CA ASN A 96 8.82 21.91 -1.44
C ASN A 96 10.00 20.97 -1.74
N LYS A 97 11.17 21.54 -1.99
CA LYS A 97 12.41 20.82 -2.36
C LYS A 97 13.28 20.41 -1.17
N LYS A 98 12.86 20.70 0.06
CA LYS A 98 13.64 20.50 1.28
C LYS A 98 12.97 19.45 2.17
N VAL A 99 12.57 18.31 1.62
CA VAL A 99 11.84 17.28 2.37
C VAL A 99 12.80 16.15 2.78
N GLU A 100 13.29 16.17 4.01
CA GLU A 100 14.15 15.13 4.60
C GLU A 100 13.41 13.79 4.68
N TYR A 101 12.15 13.83 5.10
CA TYR A 101 11.28 12.66 5.08
C TYR A 101 9.81 13.06 4.98
N LEU A 102 9.02 12.13 4.45
CA LEU A 102 7.58 12.23 4.32
C LEU A 102 6.93 10.98 4.90
N GLN A 103 5.92 11.15 5.76
CA GLN A 103 5.10 10.05 6.26
C GLN A 103 3.63 10.44 6.27
N PHE A 104 2.77 9.51 5.86
CA PHE A 104 1.33 9.60 6.06
C PHE A 104 0.93 8.61 7.15
N ARG A 105 -0.03 8.97 8.00
CA ARG A 105 -0.70 8.03 8.90
C ARG A 105 -2.20 8.26 8.86
N VAL A 106 -2.97 7.20 8.70
CA VAL A 106 -4.41 7.28 8.90
C VAL A 106 -4.67 7.37 10.39
N VAL A 107 -5.47 8.36 10.81
CA VAL A 107 -5.73 8.67 12.22
C VAL A 107 -7.23 8.81 12.52
N SER A 108 -8.08 8.21 11.69
CA SER A 108 -9.52 8.14 11.95
C SER A 108 -9.92 6.84 12.64
N ASP A 109 -10.88 6.94 13.55
CA ASP A 109 -11.54 5.82 14.22
C ASP A 109 -12.76 5.32 13.43
N ASN A 110 -13.26 6.09 12.45
CA ASN A 110 -14.40 5.70 11.60
C ASN A 110 -14.17 6.05 10.11
N LEU A 111 -14.93 5.42 9.23
CA LEU A 111 -14.84 5.63 7.77
C LEU A 111 -15.49 6.96 7.33
N ASP A 112 -16.44 7.49 8.11
CA ASP A 112 -17.15 8.74 7.80
C ASP A 112 -16.35 10.01 8.07
N ASP A 113 -15.24 9.91 8.82
CA ASP A 113 -14.38 11.04 9.20
C ASP A 113 -12.89 10.74 8.93
N LEU A 114 -12.59 10.25 7.72
CA LEU A 114 -11.22 9.88 7.37
C LEU A 114 -10.25 11.07 7.53
N LYS A 115 -9.26 10.87 8.41
CA LYS A 115 -8.21 11.84 8.71
C LYS A 115 -6.86 11.23 8.37
N ILE A 116 -6.04 12.00 7.67
CA ILE A 116 -4.65 11.66 7.40
C ILE A 116 -3.76 12.66 8.12
N ARG A 117 -2.89 12.15 8.98
CA ARG A 117 -1.75 12.88 9.51
C ARG A 117 -0.61 12.82 8.51
N VAL A 118 -0.18 13.97 8.06
CA VAL A 118 0.97 14.18 7.18
C VAL A 118 2.12 14.71 8.02
N GLU A 119 3.28 14.08 7.90
CA GLU A 119 4.49 14.47 8.59
C GLU A 119 5.58 14.80 7.57
N ILE A 120 6.06 16.04 7.60
CA ILE A 120 7.12 16.57 6.73
C ILE A 120 8.17 17.19 7.63
N ASN A 121 9.41 16.69 7.63
CA ASN A 121 10.52 17.21 8.44
C ASN A 121 10.18 17.42 9.93
N ASN A 122 9.51 16.46 10.56
CA ASN A 122 9.04 16.54 11.96
C ASN A 122 7.91 17.54 12.21
N VAL A 123 7.38 18.20 11.18
CA VAL A 123 6.15 18.99 11.28
C VAL A 123 4.97 18.10 10.93
N GLN A 124 4.05 17.94 11.87
CA GLN A 124 2.86 17.12 11.70
C GLN A 124 1.63 18.01 11.46
N THR A 125 0.83 17.67 10.44
CA THR A 125 -0.44 18.32 10.17
C THR A 125 -1.49 17.27 9.87
N THR A 126 -2.69 17.42 10.43
CA THR A 126 -3.79 16.48 10.20
C THR A 126 -4.78 17.13 9.22
N TYR A 127 -5.06 16.43 8.13
CA TYR A 127 -6.06 16.82 7.16
C TYR A 127 -7.26 15.89 7.22
N ARG A 128 -8.45 16.47 7.15
CA ARG A 128 -9.70 15.74 6.97
C ARG A 128 -9.90 15.51 5.48
N LEU A 129 -10.09 14.26 5.08
CA LEU A 129 -10.49 13.90 3.74
C LEU A 129 -12.01 13.94 3.66
N LEU A 130 -12.55 14.90 2.93
CA LEU A 130 -14.00 15.01 2.74
C LEU A 130 -14.42 14.10 1.58
N ASN A 131 -15.44 13.26 1.79
CA ASN A 131 -16.19 12.56 0.74
C ASN A 131 -15.37 11.67 -0.21
N SER A 132 -14.25 11.10 0.26
CA SER A 132 -13.44 10.16 -0.53
C SER A 132 -14.30 8.97 -0.97
N GLN A 133 -14.59 8.85 -2.26
CA GLN A 133 -15.22 7.65 -2.81
C GLN A 133 -14.20 6.51 -2.81
N PHE A 134 -14.19 5.73 -1.73
CA PHE A 134 -13.73 4.35 -1.79
C PHE A 134 -14.74 3.61 -2.66
N LYS A 135 -14.32 3.08 -3.81
CA LYS A 135 -15.23 2.23 -4.60
C LYS A 135 -15.49 0.96 -3.79
N ASP A 136 -16.68 0.38 -3.89
CA ASP A 136 -17.04 -0.86 -3.15
C ASP A 136 -16.14 -2.08 -3.46
N GLU A 137 -15.34 -2.01 -4.54
CA GLU A 137 -14.28 -2.98 -4.84
C GLU A 137 -12.99 -2.75 -4.01
N ASP A 138 -12.84 -1.55 -3.43
CA ASP A 138 -11.84 -1.15 -2.43
C ASP A 138 -12.37 -1.37 -1.00
N LYS A 139 -13.25 -2.37 -0.78
CA LYS A 139 -13.54 -2.87 0.57
C LYS A 139 -12.22 -3.30 1.19
N LEU A 140 -11.64 -2.37 1.93
CA LEU A 140 -10.64 -2.56 2.95
C LEU A 140 -10.98 -3.82 3.72
N SER A 141 -10.29 -4.90 3.37
CA SER A 141 -10.10 -6.11 4.15
C SER A 141 -9.30 -5.74 5.40
N PHE A 142 -9.88 -4.90 6.25
CA PHE A 142 -9.48 -4.78 7.64
C PHE A 142 -9.95 -6.03 8.36
N LEU A 143 -9.27 -7.15 8.12
CA LEU A 143 -9.31 -8.27 9.04
C LEU A 143 -8.37 -7.94 10.21
N PRO A 144 -8.85 -8.02 11.47
CA PRO A 144 -8.00 -7.83 12.62
C PRO A 144 -7.04 -9.03 12.71
N LYS A 145 -5.75 -8.74 12.54
CA LYS A 145 -4.59 -9.65 12.74
C LYS A 145 -4.47 -10.81 11.74
N SER A 146 -3.97 -10.52 10.54
CA SER A 146 -3.14 -11.46 9.78
C SER A 146 -1.75 -10.84 9.59
N TYR A 147 -0.69 -11.66 9.65
CA TYR A 147 0.69 -11.20 9.53
C TYR A 147 1.20 -11.09 8.08
N LEU A 148 0.32 -11.25 7.08
CA LEU A 148 0.56 -10.79 5.72
C LEU A 148 -0.55 -9.83 5.33
N ARG A 149 -0.28 -8.53 5.48
CA ARG A 149 -1.03 -7.49 4.77
C ARG A 149 -0.84 -7.70 3.27
N ASP A 150 -1.86 -7.40 2.48
CA ASP A 150 -1.79 -7.19 1.02
C ASP A 150 -0.73 -6.12 0.68
N VAL A 151 0.56 -6.49 0.75
CA VAL A 151 1.69 -5.59 0.51
C VAL A 151 2.24 -5.86 -0.88
N PHE A 152 1.96 -4.92 -1.78
CA PHE A 152 2.79 -4.69 -2.95
C PHE A 152 4.20 -4.29 -2.49
N VAL A 153 5.17 -5.20 -2.59
CA VAL A 153 6.59 -4.86 -2.46
C VAL A 153 7.15 -4.65 -3.86
N ASP A 154 6.95 -3.44 -4.38
CA ASP A 154 7.66 -2.95 -5.55
C ASP A 154 9.14 -2.77 -5.15
N ARG A 155 9.93 -3.83 -5.31
CA ARG A 155 11.35 -3.86 -4.91
C ARG A 155 12.19 -3.44 -6.11
N PHE A 156 12.64 -2.19 -6.05
CA PHE A 156 13.76 -1.70 -6.83
C PHE A 156 14.95 -2.64 -6.64
N GLU A 157 15.47 -3.10 -7.77
CA GLU A 157 16.75 -3.78 -7.89
C GLU A 157 17.85 -2.99 -7.18
N ASN A 158 18.35 -3.53 -6.09
CA ASN A 158 19.76 -3.40 -5.78
C ASN A 158 20.41 -4.70 -6.22
N GLU A 159 21.38 -4.58 -7.12
CA GLU A 159 22.33 -5.63 -7.43
C GLU A 159 23.05 -6.06 -6.14
N LYS A 160 23.09 -7.37 -5.89
CA LYS A 160 23.78 -8.09 -4.79
C LYS A 160 23.10 -8.18 -3.41
N GLU A 161 21.90 -8.73 -3.33
CA GLU A 161 21.48 -9.47 -2.12
C GLU A 161 21.11 -10.89 -2.55
N LYS A 162 21.94 -11.88 -2.15
CA LYS A 162 21.54 -13.30 -2.22
C LYS A 162 20.40 -13.50 -1.22
N LEU A 163 19.40 -14.28 -1.60
CA LEU A 163 18.30 -14.61 -0.71
C LEU A 163 18.74 -15.66 0.32
N GLY A 164 18.08 -15.65 1.49
CA GLY A 164 18.23 -16.66 2.52
C GLY A 164 17.52 -17.98 2.18
N ALA A 165 17.78 -19.02 2.97
CA ALA A 165 16.96 -20.24 2.93
C ALA A 165 15.54 -19.94 3.45
N ASP A 166 14.54 -20.58 2.84
CA ASP A 166 13.10 -20.41 3.09
C ASP A 166 12.58 -18.97 2.87
N GLU A 167 13.37 -18.12 2.19
CA GLU A 167 12.90 -16.80 1.77
C GLU A 167 12.09 -16.89 0.47
N ILE A 168 11.03 -16.10 0.40
CA ILE A 168 10.21 -15.99 -0.81
C ILE A 168 10.99 -15.30 -1.96
N CYS A 169 11.05 -15.99 -3.09
CA CYS A 169 11.74 -15.54 -4.29
C CYS A 169 10.79 -15.17 -5.45
N HIS A 170 9.54 -15.61 -5.39
CA HIS A 170 8.46 -15.18 -6.27
C HIS A 170 7.14 -15.36 -5.52
N GLY A 171 6.23 -14.40 -5.63
CA GLY A 171 5.00 -14.42 -4.83
C GLY A 171 3.83 -13.91 -5.65
N VAL A 172 2.71 -14.64 -5.58
CA VAL A 172 1.47 -14.31 -6.29
C VAL A 172 0.34 -14.09 -5.29
N ASN A 173 -0.68 -13.32 -5.68
CA ASN A 173 -1.90 -13.16 -4.89
C ASN A 173 -3.05 -14.02 -5.43
N SER A 174 -4.21 -13.94 -4.77
CA SER A 174 -5.44 -14.65 -5.17
C SER A 174 -6.04 -14.21 -6.51
N ASN A 175 -5.58 -13.08 -7.05
CA ASN A 175 -5.89 -12.63 -8.42
C ASN A 175 -4.81 -13.04 -9.43
N CYS A 176 -3.84 -13.84 -9.01
CA CYS A 176 -2.73 -14.34 -9.82
C CYS A 176 -1.86 -13.23 -10.41
N GLN A 177 -1.70 -12.16 -9.64
CA GLN A 177 -0.76 -11.08 -9.93
C GLN A 177 0.48 -11.25 -9.07
N ASP A 178 1.64 -10.95 -9.65
CA ASP A 178 2.91 -10.98 -8.93
C ASP A 178 2.94 -9.86 -7.88
N VAL A 179 3.00 -10.25 -6.61
CA VAL A 179 3.24 -9.34 -5.46
C VAL A 179 4.71 -9.27 -5.10
N ILE A 180 5.48 -10.30 -5.47
CA ILE A 180 6.94 -10.32 -5.45
C ILE A 180 7.39 -10.80 -6.82
N GLY A 181 8.04 -9.90 -7.56
CA GLY A 181 8.60 -10.22 -8.88
C GLY A 181 9.58 -11.40 -8.80
N TYR A 182 9.65 -12.17 -9.87
CA TYR A 182 10.50 -13.35 -9.96
C TYR A 182 11.97 -12.97 -9.74
N ARG A 183 12.56 -13.52 -8.67
CA ARG A 183 13.98 -13.34 -8.31
C ARG A 183 14.62 -14.64 -7.80
N CYS A 184 14.10 -15.78 -8.21
CA CYS A 184 14.54 -17.09 -7.73
C CYS A 184 15.96 -17.47 -8.19
N GLU A 185 16.52 -16.76 -9.18
CA GLU A 185 17.94 -16.79 -9.52
C GLU A 185 18.86 -16.31 -8.39
N LYS A 186 18.31 -15.61 -7.39
CA LYS A 186 19.05 -15.13 -6.21
C LYS A 186 19.05 -16.14 -5.06
N CYS A 187 18.35 -17.26 -5.19
CA CYS A 187 18.39 -18.32 -4.19
C CYS A 187 19.79 -18.96 -4.13
N PRO A 188 20.25 -19.39 -2.95
CA PRO A 188 21.60 -19.90 -2.77
C PRO A 188 21.82 -21.27 -3.43
N SER A 189 20.76 -22.06 -3.60
CA SER A 189 20.83 -23.43 -4.15
C SER A 189 19.72 -23.70 -5.16
N ALA A 190 18.47 -23.72 -4.71
CA ALA A 190 17.29 -24.03 -5.51
C ALA A 190 16.08 -23.26 -4.98
N PHE A 191 14.92 -23.45 -5.61
CA PHE A 191 13.63 -22.98 -5.13
C PHE A 191 12.57 -24.08 -5.32
N TYR A 192 11.51 -24.00 -4.52
CA TYR A 192 10.34 -24.87 -4.64
C TYR A 192 9.05 -24.04 -4.69
N GLU A 193 8.04 -24.59 -5.34
CA GLU A 193 6.71 -23.98 -5.47
C GLU A 193 5.76 -24.53 -4.41
N VAL A 194 4.89 -23.68 -3.89
CA VAL A 194 3.87 -24.05 -2.91
C VAL A 194 2.46 -23.96 -3.50
N VAL A 195 1.51 -24.68 -2.89
CA VAL A 195 0.10 -24.60 -3.25
C VAL A 195 -0.61 -23.61 -2.32
N ASP A 196 -0.81 -22.39 -2.81
CA ASP A 196 -1.48 -21.29 -2.12
C ASP A 196 -2.79 -20.90 -2.85
N PHE A 197 -2.67 -20.24 -4.00
CA PHE A 197 -3.76 -19.72 -4.82
C PHE A 197 -3.94 -20.53 -6.09
N ASN A 198 -5.13 -20.43 -6.68
CA ASN A 198 -5.47 -21.17 -7.89
C ASN A 198 -5.02 -20.42 -9.15
N CYS A 199 -3.70 -20.37 -9.34
CA CYS A 199 -3.10 -19.57 -10.40
C CYS A 199 -2.63 -20.41 -11.59
N PRO A 200 -3.00 -20.01 -12.83
CA PRO A 200 -2.59 -20.74 -14.04
C PRO A 200 -1.08 -20.86 -14.20
N GLN A 201 -0.33 -19.86 -13.72
CA GLN A 201 1.13 -19.83 -13.76
C GLN A 201 1.83 -20.58 -12.60
N GLY A 202 1.07 -21.22 -11.73
CA GLY A 202 1.57 -21.81 -10.49
C GLY A 202 1.57 -20.83 -9.30
N GLY A 203 1.86 -21.37 -8.12
CA GLY A 203 1.85 -20.66 -6.85
C GLY A 203 3.16 -19.92 -6.54
N SER A 204 3.23 -19.38 -5.32
CA SER A 204 4.43 -18.71 -4.80
C SER A 204 5.63 -19.65 -4.69
N LYS A 205 6.85 -19.10 -4.69
CA LYS A 205 8.11 -19.86 -4.70
C LYS A 205 9.06 -19.40 -3.62
N TYR A 206 9.71 -20.36 -2.97
CA TYR A 206 10.59 -20.16 -1.83
C TYR A 206 11.97 -20.74 -2.12
N CYS A 207 13.02 -20.08 -1.63
CA CYS A 207 14.38 -20.59 -1.73
C CYS A 207 14.57 -21.81 -0.83
N GLY A 208 15.05 -22.91 -1.40
CA GLY A 208 15.24 -24.15 -0.66
C GLY A 208 15.27 -25.36 -1.58
N VAL A 209 15.57 -26.52 -1.00
CA VAL A 209 15.43 -27.79 -1.69
C VAL A 209 13.97 -28.20 -1.63
N ASP A 210 13.42 -28.67 -2.75
CA ASP A 210 12.05 -29.17 -2.79
C ASP A 210 11.94 -30.46 -1.95
N GLU A 211 11.23 -30.36 -0.84
CA GLU A 211 10.91 -31.46 0.06
C GLU A 211 9.40 -31.71 0.13
N CYS A 212 8.68 -31.32 -0.93
CA CYS A 212 7.23 -31.42 -0.94
C CYS A 212 6.74 -32.85 -0.63
N GLY A 213 5.57 -32.95 0.00
CA GLY A 213 4.93 -34.20 0.33
C GLY A 213 5.43 -34.86 1.62
N LYS A 214 6.51 -34.39 2.25
CA LYS A 214 6.99 -34.88 3.55
C LYS A 214 6.19 -34.28 4.71
N LYS A 215 6.20 -34.96 5.87
CA LYS A 215 5.54 -34.47 7.08
C LYS A 215 6.06 -33.09 7.49
N ASN A 216 5.15 -32.16 7.81
CA ASN A 216 5.41 -30.75 8.11
C ASN A 216 6.08 -29.97 6.98
N LYS A 217 6.04 -30.47 5.74
CA LYS A 217 6.54 -29.78 4.54
C LYS A 217 5.37 -29.44 3.61
N PRO A 218 5.56 -28.53 2.65
CA PRO A 218 4.53 -28.21 1.66
C PRO A 218 4.02 -29.44 0.93
N ALA A 219 2.75 -29.46 0.54
CA ALA A 219 2.22 -30.49 -0.35
C ALA A 219 2.78 -30.29 -1.77
N CYS A 220 3.05 -31.38 -2.48
CA CYS A 220 3.53 -31.30 -3.86
C CYS A 220 2.41 -30.78 -4.78
N PRO A 221 2.64 -29.71 -5.57
CA PRO A 221 1.64 -29.20 -6.50
C PRO A 221 1.22 -30.27 -7.51
N ARG A 222 -0.08 -30.44 -7.70
CA ARG A 222 -0.66 -31.38 -8.67
C ARG A 222 -0.96 -30.77 -10.04
N GLY A 223 -0.64 -29.49 -10.23
CA GLY A 223 -0.91 -28.74 -11.45
C GLY A 223 -2.36 -28.24 -11.55
N TYR A 224 -2.54 -27.13 -12.27
CA TYR A 224 -3.82 -26.39 -12.36
C TYR A 224 -4.95 -27.19 -13.04
N GLU A 225 -4.62 -28.09 -13.98
CA GLU A 225 -5.61 -28.85 -14.75
C GLU A 225 -6.39 -29.88 -13.92
N ILE A 226 -5.82 -30.39 -12.82
CA ILE A 226 -6.44 -31.44 -12.00
C ILE A 226 -7.70 -30.97 -11.27
N LEU A 227 -7.85 -29.66 -11.10
CA LEU A 227 -8.87 -29.12 -10.21
C LEU A 227 -10.17 -28.77 -10.91
N GLY A 228 -10.16 -28.42 -12.21
CA GLY A 228 -11.37 -28.09 -12.98
C GLY A 228 -12.32 -27.07 -12.32
N THR A 229 -11.86 -26.35 -11.29
CA THR A 229 -12.69 -25.63 -10.32
C THR A 229 -12.27 -24.17 -10.25
N LYS A 230 -13.27 -23.29 -10.10
CA LYS A 230 -13.10 -21.83 -9.99
C LYS A 230 -12.86 -21.37 -8.55
N LEU A 231 -12.20 -22.19 -7.72
CA LEU A 231 -11.88 -21.79 -6.34
C LEU A 231 -10.76 -20.76 -6.36
N LYS A 232 -10.90 -19.68 -5.58
CA LYS A 232 -9.88 -18.60 -5.50
C LYS A 232 -8.66 -18.99 -4.66
N SER A 233 -8.84 -19.87 -3.69
CA SER A 233 -7.78 -20.46 -2.86
C SER A 233 -7.74 -21.97 -3.08
N LEU A 234 -6.54 -22.53 -3.11
CA LEU A 234 -6.33 -23.98 -3.13
C LEU A 234 -5.97 -24.53 -1.75
N CYS A 235 -5.77 -23.65 -0.77
CA CYS A 235 -5.47 -24.01 0.59
C CYS A 235 -6.75 -24.21 1.41
N PHE A 236 -7.13 -25.47 1.58
CA PHE A 236 -8.14 -25.95 2.52
C PHE A 236 -7.81 -27.39 2.91
N ASP A 237 -8.27 -27.84 4.07
CA ASP A 237 -7.98 -29.20 4.54
C ASP A 237 -8.56 -30.25 3.59
N GLY A 238 -7.74 -31.26 3.26
CA GLY A 238 -8.09 -32.28 2.26
C GLY A 238 -8.07 -31.80 0.80
N SER A 239 -7.49 -30.63 0.51
CA SER A 239 -7.44 -30.11 -0.85
C SER A 239 -6.72 -31.05 -1.83
N PRO A 240 -7.37 -31.43 -2.96
CA PRO A 240 -6.78 -32.29 -3.96
C PRO A 240 -5.69 -31.60 -4.80
N ALA A 241 -5.49 -30.29 -4.60
CA ALA A 241 -4.51 -29.46 -5.30
C ALA A 241 -3.06 -29.81 -4.94
N GLY A 242 -2.87 -30.40 -3.75
CA GLY A 242 -1.59 -30.90 -3.27
C GLY A 242 -1.56 -32.42 -3.18
N PHE A 243 -0.38 -33.01 -3.26
CA PHE A 243 -0.13 -34.40 -2.95
C PHE A 243 0.82 -34.54 -1.77
N CYS A 244 0.47 -35.44 -0.85
CA CYS A 244 1.28 -35.81 0.31
C CYS A 244 1.75 -37.25 0.21
N GLY A 245 2.88 -37.54 0.85
CA GLY A 245 3.42 -38.90 0.93
C GLY A 245 2.48 -39.89 1.63
N PRO A 246 2.77 -41.20 1.54
CA PRO A 246 1.90 -42.23 2.10
C PRO A 246 1.57 -42.02 3.58
N GLY A 247 0.28 -42.05 3.93
CA GLY A 247 -0.20 -41.91 5.30
C GLY A 247 -0.34 -40.47 5.80
N LEU A 248 -0.06 -39.47 4.97
CA LEU A 248 -0.21 -38.05 5.28
C LEU A 248 -1.38 -37.44 4.50
N GLN A 249 -2.02 -36.42 5.07
CA GLN A 249 -3.08 -35.66 4.40
C GLN A 249 -2.68 -34.20 4.21
N THR A 250 -3.30 -33.54 3.24
CA THR A 250 -3.11 -32.11 3.00
C THR A 250 -3.89 -31.31 4.03
N PHE A 251 -3.22 -30.36 4.68
CA PHE A 251 -3.82 -29.39 5.60
C PHE A 251 -3.46 -27.98 5.20
N CYS A 252 -4.37 -27.05 5.40
CA CYS A 252 -4.08 -25.65 5.20
C CYS A 252 -3.43 -25.09 6.48
N ASN A 253 -2.16 -24.68 6.39
CA ASN A 253 -1.47 -24.11 7.54
C ASN A 253 -1.88 -22.63 7.77
N GLU A 254 -1.37 -22.04 8.84
CA GLU A 254 -1.64 -20.64 9.21
C GLU A 254 -1.17 -19.62 8.14
N ASP A 255 -0.25 -20.02 7.26
CA ASP A 255 0.27 -19.20 6.15
C ASP A 255 -0.56 -19.34 4.86
N ASN A 256 -1.67 -20.08 4.88
CA ASN A 256 -2.47 -20.44 3.71
C ASN A 256 -1.66 -21.20 2.64
N ILE A 257 -0.73 -22.05 3.08
CA ILE A 257 -0.01 -23.00 2.25
C ILE A 257 -0.49 -24.41 2.59
N LEU A 258 -0.75 -25.23 1.56
CA LEU A 258 -0.99 -26.65 1.80
C LEU A 258 0.29 -27.32 2.29
N ILE A 259 0.20 -27.96 3.46
CA ILE A 259 1.25 -28.79 4.06
C ILE A 259 0.77 -30.22 4.24
N CYS A 260 1.69 -31.13 4.55
CA CYS A 260 1.37 -32.53 4.82
C CYS A 260 1.50 -32.86 6.31
N LEU A 261 0.43 -33.36 6.93
CA LEU A 261 0.41 -33.82 8.33
C LEU A 261 -0.03 -35.28 8.46
#